data_AF-A0A2J8V3F5-F1
#
_entry.id   AF-A0A2J8V3F5-F1
#
_cell.length_a   1.000
_cell.length_b   1.000
_cell.length_c   1.000
_cell.angle_alpha   90.00
_cell.angle_beta   90.00
_cell.angle_gamma   90.00
#
_symmetry.space_group_name_H-M   'P 1'
#
loop_
_entity.id
_entity.type
_entity.pdbx_description
1 polymer ?
#
loop_
_entity_poly.entity_id
_entity_poly.type
_entity_poly.pdbx_seq_one_letter_code
_entity_poly.pdbx_strand_id
1 'polypeptide(L)'
;MAWPHVFQRVSLLSQFSHHHVVVFLLTFFSYSLLHASRKTFSNVKVSISEQWTPSAFNTSVELPVEIWSSNHLFPSAEKATLFLGTLDTIFLFSYAVGLFISGIVGDRLNLRWVLSFGMCSSALVYAFLVTASVQFAGGIVIFFGLLVSPEEI
;
A
#
# COMPACT_ATOMS: atom_id res chain seq x y z
N MET A 1 23.35 -16.44 -48.54
CA MET A 1 24.16 -16.63 -47.31
C MET A 1 24.04 -15.38 -46.46
N ALA A 2 23.16 -15.39 -45.45
CA ALA A 2 22.92 -14.25 -44.58
C ALA A 2 22.71 -14.75 -43.15
N TRP A 3 23.78 -14.90 -42.37
CA TRP A 3 23.64 -15.18 -40.93
C TRP A 3 24.80 -14.70 -40.03
N PRO A 4 25.02 -13.38 -39.85
CA PRO A 4 25.82 -12.86 -38.73
C PRO A 4 24.97 -12.39 -37.53
N HIS A 5 23.71 -11.99 -37.73
CA HIS A 5 22.93 -11.23 -36.73
C HIS A 5 22.42 -12.03 -35.52
N VAL A 6 22.28 -13.35 -35.64
CA VAL A 6 21.74 -14.17 -34.54
C VAL A 6 22.79 -14.49 -33.48
N PHE A 7 24.05 -14.68 -33.87
CA PHE A 7 25.15 -14.89 -32.92
C PHE A 7 25.44 -13.63 -32.09
N GLN A 8 25.27 -12.46 -32.69
CA GLN A 8 25.41 -11.19 -31.98
C GLN A 8 24.32 -11.00 -30.92
N ARG A 9 23.10 -11.49 -31.17
CA ARG A 9 21.98 -11.42 -30.22
C ARG A 9 22.18 -12.34 -29.00
N VAL A 10 22.83 -13.48 -29.16
CA VAL A 10 23.18 -14.40 -28.05
C VAL A 10 24.32 -13.84 -27.18
N SER A 11 25.31 -13.19 -27.79
CA SER A 11 26.39 -12.50 -27.08
C SER A 11 25.89 -11.34 -26.21
N LEU A 12 24.89 -10.59 -26.66
CA LEU A 12 24.29 -9.49 -25.89
C LEU A 12 23.51 -9.97 -24.65
N LEU A 13 22.94 -11.18 -24.68
CA LEU A 13 22.29 -11.78 -23.50
C LEU A 13 23.31 -12.23 -22.43
N SER A 14 24.56 -12.50 -22.84
CA SER A 14 25.65 -12.94 -21.95
C SER A 14 26.21 -11.81 -21.07
N GLN A 15 25.81 -10.56 -21.26
CA GLN A 15 26.28 -9.42 -20.45
C GLN A 15 25.21 -8.86 -19.49
N PHE A 16 24.18 -9.63 -19.15
CA PHE A 16 23.29 -9.26 -18.06
C PHE A 16 24.00 -9.43 -16.71
N SER A 17 24.69 -8.36 -16.28
CA SER A 17 25.24 -8.28 -14.93
C SER A 17 24.10 -8.30 -13.89
N HIS A 18 24.37 -8.87 -12.70
CA HIS A 18 23.46 -8.88 -11.56
C HIS A 18 22.80 -7.52 -11.29
N HIS A 19 23.52 -6.42 -11.49
CA HIS A 19 22.99 -5.07 -11.28
C HIS A 19 21.82 -4.75 -12.22
N HIS A 20 21.85 -5.20 -13.48
CA HIS A 20 20.76 -4.97 -14.44
C HIS A 20 19.50 -5.75 -14.04
N VAL A 21 19.66 -6.98 -13.55
CA VAL A 21 18.55 -7.80 -13.05
C VAL A 21 17.93 -7.16 -11.80
N VAL A 22 18.76 -6.72 -10.86
CA VAL A 22 18.29 -6.08 -9.62
C VAL A 22 17.54 -4.78 -9.91
N VAL A 23 18.09 -3.89 -10.73
CA VAL A 23 17.42 -2.62 -11.10
C VAL A 23 16.12 -2.89 -11.84
N PHE A 24 16.10 -3.88 -12.73
CA PHE A 24 14.89 -4.27 -13.47
C PHE A 24 13.78 -4.76 -12.54
N LEU A 25 14.08 -5.71 -11.65
CA LEU A 25 13.09 -6.22 -10.70
C LEU A 25 12.58 -5.12 -9.77
N LEU A 26 13.48 -4.29 -9.26
CA LEU A 26 13.15 -3.23 -8.32
C LEU A 26 12.25 -2.15 -8.93
N THR A 27 12.54 -1.74 -10.17
CA THR A 27 11.68 -0.79 -10.91
C THR A 27 10.35 -1.43 -11.32
N PHE A 28 10.36 -2.69 -11.76
CA PHE A 28 9.14 -3.43 -12.13
C PHE A 28 8.18 -3.61 -10.96
N PHE A 29 8.67 -4.11 -9.82
CA PHE A 29 7.84 -4.31 -8.63
C PHE A 29 7.35 -2.98 -8.04
N SER A 30 8.20 -1.95 -8.00
CA SER A 30 7.79 -0.62 -7.55
C SER A 30 6.65 -0.06 -8.40
N TYR A 31 6.77 -0.14 -9.73
CA TYR A 31 5.71 0.27 -10.66
C TYR A 31 4.42 -0.55 -10.46
N SER A 32 4.56 -1.87 -10.29
CA SER A 32 3.42 -2.77 -10.09
C SER A 32 2.67 -2.48 -8.79
N LEU A 33 3.40 -2.22 -7.68
CA LEU A 33 2.82 -1.88 -6.38
C LEU A 33 2.15 -0.51 -6.38
N LEU A 34 2.76 0.49 -7.04
CA LEU A 34 2.14 1.80 -7.27
C LEU A 34 0.85 1.69 -8.10
N HIS A 35 0.83 0.81 -9.10
CA HIS A 35 -0.38 0.56 -9.89
C HIS A 35 -1.45 -0.18 -9.07
N ALA A 36 -1.05 -1.18 -8.27
CA ALA A 36 -1.95 -1.90 -7.38
C ALA A 36 -2.60 -0.96 -6.35
N SER A 37 -1.81 -0.11 -5.69
CA SER A 37 -2.30 0.85 -4.69
C SER A 37 -3.34 1.83 -5.24
N ARG A 38 -3.25 2.19 -6.54
CA ARG A 38 -4.28 3.02 -7.20
C ARG A 38 -5.60 2.28 -7.45
N LYS A 39 -5.59 0.94 -7.50
CA LYS A 39 -6.76 0.10 -7.78
C LYS A 39 -7.39 -0.49 -6.52
N THR A 40 -6.65 -0.60 -5.42
CA THR A 40 -7.16 -1.19 -4.17
C THR A 40 -8.40 -0.47 -3.67
N PHE A 41 -8.39 0.88 -3.65
CA PHE A 41 -9.54 1.65 -3.17
C PHE A 41 -10.81 1.37 -3.99
N SER A 42 -10.69 1.33 -5.32
CA SER A 42 -11.82 1.02 -6.22
C SER A 42 -12.37 -0.39 -5.99
N ASN A 43 -11.51 -1.36 -5.66
CA ASN A 43 -11.92 -2.75 -5.45
C ASN A 43 -12.58 -2.97 -4.09
N VAL A 44 -12.11 -2.27 -3.05
CA VAL A 44 -12.67 -2.40 -1.68
C VAL A 44 -13.85 -1.47 -1.43
N LYS A 45 -14.04 -0.44 -2.26
CA LYS A 45 -15.14 0.54 -2.12
C LYS A 45 -16.52 -0.12 -2.07
N VAL A 46 -16.76 -1.12 -2.91
CA VAL A 46 -18.06 -1.81 -2.96
C VAL A 46 -18.29 -2.62 -1.69
N SER A 47 -17.36 -3.51 -1.34
CA SER A 47 -17.48 -4.35 -0.13
C SER A 47 -17.52 -3.54 1.16
N ILE A 48 -16.77 -2.44 1.24
CA ILE A 48 -16.75 -1.59 2.43
C ILE A 48 -18.03 -0.75 2.53
N SER A 49 -18.61 -0.33 1.40
CA SER A 49 -19.91 0.35 1.38
C SER A 49 -21.05 -0.59 1.77
N GLU A 50 -21.02 -1.85 1.31
CA GLU A 50 -21.99 -2.89 1.68
C GLU A 50 -21.88 -3.25 3.16
N GLN A 51 -20.67 -3.30 3.71
CA GLN A 51 -20.45 -3.62 5.12
C GLN A 51 -20.74 -2.45 6.07
N TRP A 52 -20.62 -1.20 5.62
CA TRP A 52 -20.80 0.00 6.45
C TRP A 52 -22.18 0.65 6.33
N THR A 53 -23.06 0.15 5.45
CA THR A 53 -24.41 0.70 5.26
C THR A 53 -25.48 -0.36 5.58
N PRO A 54 -26.60 0.02 6.22
CA PRO A 54 -27.63 -0.94 6.57
C PRO A 54 -28.32 -1.48 5.31
N SER A 55 -28.39 -2.81 5.21
CA SER A 55 -29.13 -3.50 4.15
C SER A 55 -30.63 -3.22 4.34
N ALA A 56 -31.24 -2.47 3.43
CA ALA A 56 -32.68 -2.22 3.42
C ALA A 56 -33.43 -3.47 2.92
N PHE A 57 -33.39 -4.56 3.69
CA PHE A 57 -34.23 -5.73 3.43
C PHE A 57 -34.91 -6.19 4.71
N ASN A 58 -36.14 -5.70 4.88
CA ASN A 58 -37.14 -6.41 5.65
C ASN A 58 -37.48 -7.69 4.87
N THR A 59 -37.33 -8.85 5.51
CA THR A 59 -38.22 -10.05 5.45
C THR A 59 -37.39 -11.31 5.63
N SER A 60 -37.49 -11.85 6.86
CA SER A 60 -37.38 -13.26 7.27
C SER A 60 -36.18 -14.08 6.79
N VAL A 61 -35.26 -14.36 7.70
CA VAL A 61 -34.99 -15.68 8.30
C VAL A 61 -33.76 -15.51 9.21
N GLU A 62 -33.92 -15.89 10.47
CA GLU A 62 -32.85 -15.89 11.48
C GLU A 62 -31.71 -16.81 11.03
N LEU A 63 -30.63 -16.22 10.52
CA LEU A 63 -29.30 -16.80 10.60
C LEU A 63 -28.52 -15.96 11.61
N PRO A 64 -27.67 -16.55 12.46
CA PRO A 64 -26.81 -15.78 13.34
C PRO A 64 -25.79 -15.06 12.45
N VAL A 65 -26.14 -13.84 12.02
CA VAL A 65 -25.22 -12.96 11.32
C VAL A 65 -24.15 -12.58 12.34
N GLU A 66 -22.95 -13.06 12.09
CA GLU A 66 -21.71 -12.80 12.81
C GLU A 66 -21.71 -11.40 13.47
N ILE A 67 -21.41 -11.36 14.77
CA ILE A 67 -21.38 -10.16 15.64
C ILE A 67 -20.60 -8.98 15.03
N TRP A 68 -19.70 -9.24 14.08
CA TRP A 68 -19.00 -8.21 13.28
C TRP A 68 -19.97 -7.30 12.49
N SER A 69 -21.10 -7.81 11.98
CA SER A 69 -22.07 -7.05 11.17
C SER A 69 -22.80 -5.93 11.93
N SER A 70 -22.54 -5.76 13.22
CA SER A 70 -23.13 -4.71 14.05
C SER A 70 -22.36 -3.39 14.06
N ASN A 71 -21.20 -3.29 13.39
CA ASN A 71 -20.40 -2.06 13.34
C ASN A 71 -20.81 -1.16 12.16
N HIS A 72 -21.91 -0.45 12.32
CA HIS A 72 -22.38 0.57 11.36
C HIS A 72 -21.65 1.89 11.58
N LEU A 73 -20.57 2.11 10.83
CA LEU A 73 -19.82 3.38 10.84
C LEU A 73 -20.66 4.56 10.34
N PHE A 74 -21.65 4.33 9.47
CA PHE A 74 -22.50 5.38 8.92
C PHE A 74 -23.99 5.02 8.99
N PRO A 75 -24.87 5.94 9.44
CA PRO A 75 -26.30 5.70 9.55
C PRO A 75 -27.05 5.73 8.20
N SER A 76 -26.42 6.20 7.11
CA SER A 76 -27.04 6.24 5.78
C SER A 76 -26.03 5.98 4.66
N ALA A 77 -26.50 5.37 3.56
CA ALA A 77 -25.69 5.09 2.38
C ALA A 77 -25.15 6.36 1.70
N GLU A 78 -25.87 7.46 1.82
CA GLU A 78 -25.44 8.78 1.32
C GLU A 78 -24.18 9.28 2.03
N LYS A 79 -24.13 9.18 3.37
CA LYS A 79 -22.96 9.63 4.16
C LYS A 79 -21.73 8.76 3.91
N ALA A 80 -21.92 7.44 3.79
CA ALA A 80 -20.85 6.53 3.41
C ALA A 80 -20.29 6.87 2.02
N THR A 81 -21.17 7.12 1.04
CA THR A 81 -20.76 7.49 -0.33
C THR A 81 -19.98 8.80 -0.35
N LEU A 82 -20.40 9.81 0.41
CA LEU A 82 -19.71 11.10 0.54
C LEU A 82 -18.32 10.92 1.17
N PHE A 83 -18.21 10.13 2.24
CA PHE A 83 -16.93 9.85 2.89
C PHE A 83 -15.96 9.12 1.96
N LEU A 84 -16.43 8.07 1.27
CA LEU A 84 -15.60 7.34 0.31
C LEU A 84 -15.19 8.22 -0.88
N GLY A 85 -16.07 9.09 -1.38
CA GLY A 85 -15.74 10.07 -2.41
C GLY A 85 -14.72 11.13 -1.93
N THR A 86 -14.80 11.53 -0.66
CA THR A 86 -13.83 12.43 -0.04
C THR A 86 -12.45 11.77 0.05
N LEU A 87 -12.39 10.51 0.48
CA LEU A 87 -11.15 9.73 0.53
C LEU A 87 -10.51 9.57 -0.86
N ASP A 88 -11.31 9.23 -1.88
CA ASP A 88 -10.87 9.17 -3.28
C ASP A 88 -10.24 10.52 -3.71
N THR A 89 -10.92 11.62 -3.38
CA THR A 89 -10.48 12.98 -3.76
C THR A 89 -9.18 13.37 -3.07
N ILE A 90 -9.05 13.13 -1.77
CA ILE A 90 -7.83 13.44 -0.99
C ILE A 90 -6.66 12.60 -1.50
N PHE A 91 -6.89 11.32 -1.81
CA PHE A 91 -5.87 10.44 -2.36
C PHE A 91 -5.38 10.93 -3.73
N LEU A 92 -6.30 11.24 -4.66
CA LEU A 92 -5.94 11.74 -5.99
C LEU A 92 -5.29 13.12 -5.94
N PHE A 93 -5.73 14.00 -5.04
CA PHE A 93 -5.12 15.31 -4.82
C PHE A 93 -3.69 15.18 -4.31
N SER A 94 -3.46 14.38 -3.27
CA SER A 94 -2.13 14.09 -2.75
C SER A 94 -1.21 13.49 -3.82
N TYR A 95 -1.74 12.57 -4.63
CA TYR A 95 -1.02 11.99 -5.76
C TYR A 95 -0.63 13.03 -6.81
N ALA A 96 -1.55 13.95 -7.17
CA ALA A 96 -1.26 15.02 -8.12
C ALA A 96 -0.16 15.96 -7.61
N VAL A 97 -0.21 16.35 -6.33
CA VAL A 97 0.84 17.17 -5.69
C VAL A 97 2.19 16.42 -5.71
N GLY A 98 2.19 15.14 -5.37
CA GLY A 98 3.38 14.30 -5.38
C GLY A 98 4.00 14.18 -6.78
N LEU A 99 3.19 13.94 -7.81
CA LEU A 99 3.65 13.90 -9.21
C LEU A 99 4.20 15.26 -9.67
N PHE A 100 3.57 16.37 -9.29
CA PHE A 100 4.01 17.71 -9.66
C PHE A 100 5.40 18.02 -9.10
N ILE A 101 5.60 17.80 -7.79
CA ILE A 101 6.89 18.01 -7.14
C ILE A 101 7.93 17.03 -7.70
N SER A 102 7.57 15.76 -7.86
CA SER A 102 8.46 14.74 -8.44
C SER A 102 8.87 15.07 -9.87
N GLY A 103 8.00 15.69 -10.66
CA GLY A 103 8.32 16.15 -12.02
C GLY A 103 9.39 17.24 -12.01
N ILE A 104 9.21 18.27 -11.18
CA ILE A 104 10.19 19.35 -11.02
C ILE A 104 11.55 18.80 -10.59
N VAL A 105 11.56 17.88 -9.61
CA VAL A 105 12.80 17.25 -9.13
C VAL A 105 13.44 16.36 -10.21
N GLY A 106 12.62 15.60 -10.94
CA GLY A 106 13.06 14.71 -12.02
C GLY A 106 13.69 15.45 -13.20
N ASP A 107 13.23 16.67 -13.49
CA ASP A 107 13.77 17.50 -14.57
C ASP A 107 15.12 18.15 -14.19
N ARG A 108 15.37 18.35 -12.89
CA ARG A 108 16.55 19.08 -12.39
C ARG A 108 17.68 18.16 -11.93
N LEU A 109 17.36 16.94 -11.54
CA LEU A 109 18.32 15.97 -11.03
C LEU A 109 18.51 14.81 -12.00
N ASN A 110 19.69 14.19 -11.98
CA ASN A 110 19.90 12.95 -12.72
C ASN A 110 18.97 11.86 -12.19
N LEU A 111 18.22 11.20 -13.08
CA LEU A 111 17.22 10.18 -12.74
C LEU A 111 17.76 9.06 -11.83
N ARG A 112 19.04 8.71 -11.99
CA ARG A 112 19.73 7.73 -11.13
C ARG A 112 19.73 8.12 -9.65
N TRP A 113 20.01 9.39 -9.34
CA TRP A 113 20.02 9.88 -7.97
C TRP A 113 18.61 9.94 -7.37
N VAL A 114 17.62 10.35 -8.17
CA VAL A 114 16.22 10.38 -7.77
C VAL A 114 15.74 8.97 -7.38
N LEU A 115 16.06 7.98 -8.20
CA LEU A 115 15.66 6.58 -7.96
C LEU A 115 16.37 5.99 -6.73
N SER A 116 17.69 6.20 -6.62
CA SER A 116 18.46 5.74 -5.45
C SER A 116 17.96 6.37 -4.15
N PHE A 117 17.66 7.66 -4.17
CA PHE A 117 17.10 8.35 -3.00
C PHE A 117 15.70 7.85 -2.66
N GLY A 118 14.84 7.62 -3.65
CA GLY A 118 13.50 7.06 -3.45
C GLY A 118 13.53 5.66 -2.81
N MET A 119 14.47 4.82 -3.23
CA MET A 119 14.61 3.47 -2.67
C MET A 119 15.23 3.48 -1.28
N CYS A 120 16.23 4.32 -1.03
CA CYS A 120 16.84 4.48 0.28
C CYS A 120 15.85 5.05 1.32
N SER A 121 15.12 6.11 0.96
CA SER A 121 14.09 6.70 1.82
C SER A 121 12.97 5.72 2.13
N SER A 122 12.51 4.93 1.15
CA SER A 122 11.49 3.89 1.37
C SER A 122 11.98 2.82 2.35
N ALA A 123 13.24 2.37 2.23
CA ALA A 123 13.83 1.40 3.14
C ALA A 123 13.96 1.95 4.56
N LEU A 124 14.35 3.23 4.71
CA LEU A 124 14.42 3.90 6.01
C LEU A 124 13.05 4.03 6.68
N VAL A 125 12.02 4.42 5.93
CA VAL A 125 10.65 4.51 6.46
C VAL A 125 10.19 3.14 6.94
N TYR A 126 10.40 2.09 6.16
CA TYR A 126 10.00 0.74 6.55
C TYR A 126 10.77 0.26 7.79
N ALA A 127 12.08 0.45 7.81
CA ALA A 127 12.91 0.07 8.95
C ALA A 127 12.49 0.82 10.22
N PHE A 128 12.34 2.13 10.17
CA PHE A 128 11.95 2.93 11.33
C PHE A 128 10.54 2.61 11.80
N LEU A 129 9.58 2.55 10.89
CA LEU A 129 8.17 2.36 11.23
C LEU A 129 7.90 0.97 11.80
N VAL A 130 8.51 -0.08 11.23
CA VAL A 130 8.42 -1.45 11.77
C VAL A 130 9.11 -1.56 13.12
N THR A 131 10.32 -1.02 13.27
CA THR A 131 11.05 -1.13 14.55
C THR A 131 10.33 -0.36 15.66
N ALA A 132 9.83 0.85 15.36
CA ALA A 132 9.06 1.65 16.31
C ALA A 132 7.75 0.97 16.72
N SER A 133 7.03 0.35 15.77
CA SER A 133 5.78 -0.36 16.10
C SER A 133 6.03 -1.63 16.92
N VAL A 134 7.12 -2.37 16.68
CA VAL A 134 7.54 -3.50 17.52
C VAL A 134 7.89 -3.06 18.94
N GLN A 135 8.65 -1.97 19.08
CA GLN A 135 9.01 -1.43 20.41
C GLN A 135 7.79 -0.90 21.17
N PHE A 136 6.86 -0.23 20.47
CA PHE A 136 5.62 0.24 21.07
C PHE A 136 4.73 -0.91 21.54
N ALA A 137 4.55 -1.95 20.70
CA ALA A 137 3.80 -3.15 21.07
C ALA A 137 4.46 -3.89 22.25
N GLY A 138 5.79 -4.07 22.22
CA GLY A 138 6.54 -4.65 23.32
C GLY A 138 6.40 -3.86 24.63
N GLY A 139 6.44 -2.52 24.55
CA GLY A 139 6.22 -1.63 25.69
C GLY A 139 4.82 -1.75 26.29
N ILE A 140 3.79 -1.86 25.46
CA ILE A 140 2.41 -2.12 25.90
C ILE A 140 2.32 -3.47 26.63
N VAL A 141 2.89 -4.54 26.05
CA VAL A 141 2.87 -5.88 26.66
C VAL A 141 3.59 -5.89 27.99
N ILE A 142 4.75 -5.24 28.10
CA ILE A 142 5.49 -5.14 29.36
C ILE A 142 4.71 -4.30 30.37
N PHE A 143 4.12 -3.17 29.98
CA PHE A 143 3.33 -2.33 30.87
C PHE A 143 2.14 -3.09 31.46
N PHE A 144 1.32 -3.74 30.62
CA PHE A 144 0.20 -4.54 31.09
C PHE A 144 0.63 -5.82 31.81
N GLY A 145 1.74 -6.45 31.41
CA GLY A 145 2.31 -7.62 32.08
C GLY A 145 2.88 -7.30 33.46
N LEU A 146 3.43 -6.10 33.66
CA LEU A 146 3.84 -5.61 34.98
C LEU A 146 2.65 -5.15 35.83
N LEU A 147 1.62 -4.60 35.21
CA LEU A 147 0.36 -4.22 35.88
C LEU A 147 -0.46 -5.45 36.29
N VAL A 148 -0.30 -6.57 35.56
CA VAL A 148 -0.77 -7.93 35.87
C VAL A 148 0.35 -8.78 36.51
N SER A 149 1.25 -8.17 37.28
CA SER A 149 2.04 -8.93 38.26
C SER A 149 1.26 -8.91 39.58
N PRO A 150 0.56 -10.00 39.94
CA PRO A 150 -0.16 -10.05 41.18
C PRO A 150 0.86 -10.39 42.28
N GLU A 151 1.44 -9.37 42.90
CA GLU A 151 1.67 -9.49 44.33
C GLU A 151 0.34 -9.19 45.02
N GLU A 152 -0.49 -10.21 45.15
CA GLU A 152 -1.13 -10.56 46.43
C GLU A 152 -1.84 -11.91 46.32
N ILE A 153 -1.21 -12.87 47.00
CA ILE A 153 -1.79 -14.09 47.57
C ILE A 153 -2.65 -13.68 48.76
#